data_AF-A0A8T7JLR2-F1
#
_entry.id   AF-A0A8T7JLR2-F1
#
_cell.length_a   1.000
_cell.length_b   1.000
_cell.length_c   1.000
_cell.angle_alpha   90.00
_cell.angle_beta   90.00
_cell.angle_gamma   90.00
#
_symmetry.space_group_name_H-M   'P 1'
#
loop_
_entity.id
_entity.type
_entity.pdbx_description
1 polymer ?
#
loop_
_entity_poly.entity_id
_entity_poly.type
_entity_poly.pdbx_seq_one_letter_code
_entity_poly.pdbx_strand_id
1 'polypeptide(L)'
;MLRLFIVITTLFIAWTASAEDTSTTHANPTANPEPALEESSSNESSELPELGSPNNSAPSSSNQNYFYFEQDYGSESQFGPLNVMLNVGLVVPGRLGTQPQLDEIDYSAGWDHVRSSLRHQSDVFEESGGTQESLDKEFIPFAHPSGAWLPNYFLHFLGEGMLSRKLQEYYLAQDDSIMEAKIKAILTTLAAQTTNEVVEHELPWEQRLDPLADFYFNVAGIIAFSFDGVAGLLSNEHVGYYYWPGQAIIDVQDGAIFNQAEQYYFRSRFGFDTQTQLAIIAGMPATGLGLAFPLDELNRDHLSIMLATDVPVSHPHEKVEALERRTNFTASEIADLYNRSVNLYWDRKGSLLGSLALSYEPFAQLSLNLYPMRYPDLSIAGIKLGELAIGGYAIAAEEGANSAGLTFSFTPVMAGYRR
;
A
#
# COMPACT_ATOMS: atom_id res chain seq x y z
N MET A 1 27.81 3.68 -6.31
CA MET A 1 26.48 3.71 -5.66
C MET A 1 25.66 2.45 -5.89
N LEU A 2 25.79 1.73 -7.03
CA LEU A 2 25.32 0.33 -7.17
C LEU A 2 25.77 -0.57 -5.99
N ARG A 3 26.97 -0.36 -5.46
CA ARG A 3 27.47 -1.06 -4.25
C ARG A 3 26.74 -0.67 -2.96
N LEU A 4 26.20 0.55 -2.83
CA LEU A 4 25.47 0.99 -1.63
C LEU A 4 24.03 0.48 -1.67
N PHE A 5 23.37 0.51 -2.83
CA PHE A 5 22.08 -0.15 -3.04
C PHE A 5 22.20 -1.65 -2.83
N ILE A 6 23.20 -2.32 -3.45
CA ILE A 6 23.51 -3.71 -3.15
C ILE A 6 23.79 -3.91 -1.66
N VAL A 7 24.51 -3.03 -0.97
CA VAL A 7 24.76 -3.19 0.47
C VAL A 7 23.50 -3.00 1.31
N ILE A 8 22.61 -2.06 1.00
CA ILE A 8 21.35 -1.87 1.74
C ILE A 8 20.41 -3.04 1.46
N THR A 9 20.23 -3.42 0.20
CA THR A 9 19.43 -4.59 -0.20
C THR A 9 20.04 -5.89 0.35
N THR A 10 21.37 -6.04 0.38
CA THR A 10 22.05 -7.22 0.94
C THR A 10 22.01 -7.23 2.47
N LEU A 11 22.11 -6.07 3.14
CA LEU A 11 21.94 -5.98 4.59
C LEU A 11 20.49 -6.26 4.98
N PHE A 12 19.53 -5.80 4.18
CA PHE A 12 18.12 -6.08 4.37
C PHE A 12 17.81 -7.56 4.12
N ILE A 13 18.29 -8.15 3.01
CA ILE A 13 18.15 -9.58 2.69
C ILE A 13 18.88 -10.46 3.71
N ALA A 14 20.09 -10.09 4.15
CA ALA A 14 20.84 -10.85 5.15
C ALA A 14 20.18 -10.77 6.53
N TRP A 15 19.50 -9.66 6.84
CA TRP A 15 18.76 -9.49 8.07
C TRP A 15 17.43 -10.24 8.06
N THR A 16 16.70 -10.28 6.93
CA THR A 16 15.49 -11.11 6.78
C THR A 16 15.81 -12.60 6.73
N ALA A 17 16.91 -13.00 6.05
CA ALA A 17 17.35 -14.40 6.00
C ALA A 17 17.88 -14.90 7.37
N SER A 18 18.34 -14.01 8.25
CA SER A 18 18.70 -14.37 9.63
C SER A 18 17.49 -14.63 10.53
N ALA A 19 16.28 -14.25 10.11
CA ALA A 19 15.04 -14.47 10.88
C ALA A 19 14.32 -15.79 10.51
N GLU A 20 14.69 -16.44 9.40
CA GLU A 20 14.04 -17.69 8.95
C GLU A 20 14.63 -18.97 9.58
N ASP A 21 15.72 -18.90 10.35
CA ASP A 21 16.40 -20.10 10.89
C ASP A 21 15.89 -20.54 12.30
N THR A 22 14.73 -20.06 12.72
CA THR A 22 14.03 -20.57 13.91
C THR A 22 12.77 -21.34 13.54
N SER A 23 12.91 -22.38 12.71
CA SER A 23 11.88 -23.40 12.58
C SER A 23 11.90 -24.31 13.83
N THR A 24 11.29 -23.86 14.93
CA THR A 24 10.82 -24.80 15.95
C THR A 24 9.65 -25.58 15.36
N THR A 25 9.88 -26.86 15.09
CA THR A 25 8.85 -27.83 14.73
C THR A 25 7.78 -27.88 15.83
N HIS A 26 6.69 -27.15 15.65
CA HIS A 26 5.48 -27.33 16.44
C HIS A 26 4.77 -28.59 15.93
N ALA A 27 4.83 -29.65 16.74
CA ALA A 27 4.05 -30.84 16.55
C ALA A 27 2.55 -30.50 16.61
N ASN A 28 1.80 -30.96 15.60
CA ASN A 28 0.34 -30.95 15.57
C ASN A 28 -0.23 -31.57 16.86
N PRO A 29 -1.08 -30.85 17.62
CA PRO A 29 -1.94 -31.50 18.59
C PRO A 29 -3.03 -32.24 17.83
N THR A 30 -3.03 -33.56 18.05
CA THR A 30 -4.02 -34.55 17.65
C THR A 30 -5.46 -34.11 17.90
N ALA A 31 -6.32 -34.53 16.97
CA ALA A 31 -7.77 -34.43 17.00
C ALA A 31 -8.37 -34.84 18.35
N ASN A 32 -9.27 -34.00 18.88
CA ASN A 32 -10.21 -34.39 19.92
C ASN A 32 -11.33 -35.25 19.31
N PRO A 33 -11.74 -36.35 19.96
CA PRO A 33 -12.86 -37.17 19.52
C PRO A 33 -14.21 -36.54 19.91
N GLU A 34 -15.24 -36.92 19.15
CA GLU A 34 -16.66 -36.67 19.43
C GLU A 34 -17.06 -36.98 20.89
N PRO A 35 -17.97 -36.20 21.50
CA PRO A 35 -18.62 -36.61 22.73
C PRO A 35 -19.79 -37.55 22.43
N ALA A 36 -19.76 -38.71 23.08
CA ALA A 36 -20.86 -39.65 23.16
C ALA A 36 -22.03 -39.10 24.01
N LEU A 37 -23.24 -39.45 23.57
CA LEU A 37 -24.49 -39.30 24.30
C LEU A 37 -24.53 -40.31 25.46
N GLU A 38 -24.74 -39.85 26.69
CA GLU A 38 -25.33 -40.66 27.77
C GLU A 38 -26.33 -39.85 28.60
N GLU A 39 -27.44 -40.52 28.88
CA GLU A 39 -28.60 -40.05 29.64
C GLU A 39 -28.40 -40.16 31.16
N SER A 40 -29.00 -39.20 31.87
CA SER A 40 -29.63 -39.29 33.21
C SER A 40 -28.86 -39.87 34.41
N SER A 41 -28.79 -39.10 35.49
CA SER A 41 -29.64 -39.32 36.66
C SER A 41 -29.32 -38.33 37.79
N SER A 42 -30.35 -38.06 38.58
CA SER A 42 -30.46 -37.13 39.70
C SER A 42 -29.54 -37.44 40.89
N ASN A 43 -29.01 -36.39 41.54
CA ASN A 43 -29.19 -36.25 42.99
C ASN A 43 -28.89 -34.84 43.49
N GLU A 44 -29.84 -34.33 44.29
CA GLU A 44 -29.71 -33.15 45.13
C GLU A 44 -28.69 -33.39 46.25
N SER A 45 -27.79 -32.44 46.47
CA SER A 45 -27.35 -32.08 47.81
C SER A 45 -26.79 -30.66 47.80
N SER A 46 -27.42 -29.85 48.65
CA SER A 46 -27.16 -28.44 48.92
C SER A 46 -25.78 -28.20 49.53
N GLU A 47 -24.89 -27.58 48.77
CA GLU A 47 -23.80 -26.77 49.32
C GLU A 47 -23.82 -25.42 48.59
N LEU A 48 -23.96 -24.35 49.37
CA LEU A 48 -23.90 -22.97 48.88
C LEU A 48 -22.50 -22.74 48.30
N PRO A 49 -22.35 -22.40 47.00
CA PRO A 49 -21.07 -22.04 46.48
C PRO A 49 -20.69 -20.67 47.06
N GLU A 50 -19.51 -20.59 47.67
CA GLU A 50 -18.84 -19.33 47.91
C GLU A 50 -18.85 -18.52 46.62
N LEU A 51 -19.39 -17.29 46.69
CA LEU A 51 -19.25 -16.27 45.66
C LEU A 51 -17.76 -15.94 45.54
N GLY A 52 -17.03 -16.78 44.80
CA GLY A 52 -15.71 -16.47 44.31
C GLY A 52 -15.83 -15.20 43.48
N SER A 53 -15.18 -14.14 43.95
CA SER A 53 -14.94 -12.93 43.18
C SER A 53 -14.55 -13.35 41.76
N PRO A 54 -15.21 -12.83 40.70
CA PRO A 54 -14.72 -13.05 39.36
C PRO A 54 -13.31 -12.47 39.35
N ASN A 55 -12.31 -13.35 39.23
CA ASN A 55 -11.02 -13.00 38.69
C ASN A 55 -11.31 -12.50 37.28
N ASN A 56 -11.64 -11.22 37.17
CA ASN A 56 -11.47 -10.41 36.00
C ASN A 56 -9.96 -10.28 35.77
N SER A 57 -9.31 -11.40 35.44
CA SER A 57 -8.26 -11.36 34.45
C SER A 57 -8.95 -10.82 33.20
N ALA A 58 -8.96 -9.50 33.06
CA ALA A 58 -9.24 -8.85 31.80
C ALA A 58 -8.45 -9.65 30.75
N PRO A 59 -9.07 -10.06 29.63
CA PRO A 59 -8.35 -10.80 28.60
C PRO A 59 -7.06 -10.02 28.36
N SER A 60 -5.92 -10.69 28.60
CA SER A 60 -4.60 -10.13 28.30
C SER A 60 -4.74 -9.53 26.92
N SER A 61 -4.63 -8.20 26.83
CA SER A 61 -4.94 -7.40 25.63
C SER A 61 -4.42 -8.13 24.40
N SER A 62 -5.28 -8.93 23.78
CA SER A 62 -4.94 -9.64 22.57
C SER A 62 -4.69 -8.51 21.60
N ASN A 63 -3.45 -8.38 21.11
CA ASN A 63 -3.06 -7.33 20.17
C ASN A 63 -4.13 -7.26 19.09
N GLN A 64 -4.98 -6.23 19.17
CA GLN A 64 -6.08 -6.07 18.25
C GLN A 64 -5.46 -5.56 16.95
N ASN A 65 -5.54 -6.36 15.90
CA ASN A 65 -5.12 -5.93 14.57
C ASN A 65 -6.20 -5.02 13.98
N TYR A 66 -5.77 -3.88 13.44
CA TYR A 66 -6.66 -2.91 12.82
C TYR A 66 -6.62 -2.98 11.29
N PHE A 67 -5.47 -3.33 10.70
CA PHE A 67 -5.19 -3.21 9.27
C PHE A 67 -4.56 -4.46 8.63
N TYR A 68 -3.86 -5.31 9.41
CA TYR A 68 -3.23 -6.54 8.94
C TYR A 68 -3.89 -7.81 9.50
N PHE A 69 -4.24 -8.75 8.64
CA PHE A 69 -5.09 -9.92 8.95
C PHE A 69 -4.53 -11.25 8.42
N GLU A 70 -3.25 -11.31 8.02
CA GLU A 70 -2.56 -12.55 7.63
C GLU A 70 -3.28 -13.35 6.52
N GLN A 71 -3.86 -12.64 5.54
CA GLN A 71 -4.61 -13.28 4.48
C GLN A 71 -3.66 -13.92 3.45
N ASP A 72 -3.90 -15.19 3.11
CA ASP A 72 -3.08 -15.97 2.17
C ASP A 72 -3.49 -15.79 0.70
N TYR A 73 -4.30 -14.77 0.41
CA TYR A 73 -4.77 -14.41 -0.92
C TYR A 73 -4.76 -12.90 -1.14
N GLY A 74 -4.91 -12.52 -2.41
CA GLY A 74 -5.05 -11.13 -2.82
C GLY A 74 -3.79 -10.30 -2.55
N SER A 75 -3.95 -8.99 -2.49
CA SER A 75 -2.85 -8.05 -2.24
C SER A 75 -2.18 -8.24 -0.88
N GLU A 76 -2.92 -8.70 0.13
CA GLU A 76 -2.36 -8.93 1.47
C GLU A 76 -1.42 -10.14 1.52
N SER A 77 -1.60 -11.14 0.64
CA SER A 77 -0.69 -12.28 0.55
C SER A 77 0.73 -11.92 0.13
N GLN A 78 0.91 -10.74 -0.46
CA GLN A 78 2.20 -10.21 -0.87
C GLN A 78 2.67 -9.07 0.05
N PHE A 79 1.89 -8.73 1.08
CA PHE A 79 2.21 -7.61 1.97
C PHE A 79 3.43 -7.93 2.80
N GLY A 80 4.32 -6.94 2.92
CA GLY A 80 5.52 -7.05 3.72
C GLY A 80 6.48 -5.90 3.42
N PRO A 81 7.63 -5.84 4.11
CA PRO A 81 8.53 -4.69 4.04
C PRO A 81 9.07 -4.43 2.64
N LEU A 82 9.43 -5.47 1.91
CA LEU A 82 9.91 -5.34 0.53
C LEU A 82 8.78 -4.92 -0.43
N ASN A 83 7.55 -5.40 -0.21
CA ASN A 83 6.39 -4.94 -0.99
C ASN A 83 6.13 -3.45 -0.81
N VAL A 84 6.19 -2.96 0.44
CA VAL A 84 6.09 -1.54 0.76
C VAL A 84 7.21 -0.76 0.09
N MET A 85 8.45 -1.25 0.20
CA MET A 85 9.60 -0.60 -0.42
C MET A 85 9.43 -0.41 -1.93
N LEU A 86 8.94 -1.43 -2.64
CA LEU A 86 8.74 -1.36 -4.08
C LEU A 86 7.56 -0.48 -4.47
N ASN A 87 6.44 -0.61 -3.76
CA ASN A 87 5.19 0.02 -4.15
C ASN A 87 5.03 1.47 -3.70
N VAL A 88 5.66 1.83 -2.58
CA VAL A 88 5.69 3.20 -2.04
C VAL A 88 7.01 3.85 -2.45
N GLY A 89 8.14 3.22 -2.16
CA GLY A 89 9.44 3.85 -2.37
C GLY A 89 9.89 3.95 -3.82
N LEU A 90 9.25 3.23 -4.74
CA LEU A 90 9.47 3.33 -6.17
C LEU A 90 8.14 3.56 -6.90
N VAL A 91 7.21 4.29 -6.29
CA VAL A 91 5.88 4.54 -6.89
C VAL A 91 5.96 5.49 -8.09
N VAL A 92 6.93 6.41 -8.13
CA VAL A 92 7.10 7.43 -9.16
C VAL A 92 7.80 6.94 -10.44
N PRO A 93 8.91 6.18 -10.40
CA PRO A 93 9.63 5.74 -11.61
C PRO A 93 8.73 5.23 -12.73
N GLY A 94 8.92 5.78 -13.94
CA GLY A 94 8.12 5.44 -15.11
C GLY A 94 6.78 6.16 -15.21
N ARG A 95 6.54 7.14 -14.33
CA ARG A 95 5.36 7.99 -14.31
C ARG A 95 5.74 9.45 -14.47
N LEU A 96 4.83 10.25 -15.02
CA LEU A 96 4.98 11.71 -15.09
C LEU A 96 6.33 12.15 -15.71
N GLY A 97 6.85 11.38 -16.66
CA GLY A 97 8.11 11.67 -17.35
C GLY A 97 9.40 11.27 -16.59
N THR A 98 9.29 10.60 -15.44
CA THR A 98 10.45 10.12 -14.67
C THR A 98 11.04 8.82 -15.23
N GLN A 99 12.32 8.61 -14.94
CA GLN A 99 13.14 7.47 -15.36
C GLN A 99 12.61 6.13 -14.81
N PRO A 100 12.08 5.21 -15.64
CA PRO A 100 11.68 3.89 -15.17
C PRO A 100 12.85 2.91 -14.97
N GLN A 101 13.97 3.07 -15.67
CA GLN A 101 15.11 2.15 -15.60
C GLN A 101 15.87 2.34 -14.28
N LEU A 102 15.82 1.34 -13.40
CA LEU A 102 16.29 1.45 -12.02
C LEU A 102 17.79 1.78 -11.89
N ASP A 103 18.61 1.45 -12.89
CA ASP A 103 20.04 1.73 -12.93
C ASP A 103 20.40 3.08 -13.57
N GLU A 104 19.44 3.72 -14.24
CA GLU A 104 19.59 5.04 -14.86
C GLU A 104 19.14 6.19 -13.94
N ILE A 105 18.42 5.89 -12.84
CA ILE A 105 18.00 6.90 -11.85
C ILE A 105 19.23 7.50 -11.14
N ASP A 106 19.33 8.83 -11.07
CA ASP A 106 20.38 9.52 -10.31
C ASP A 106 20.07 9.59 -8.81
N TYR A 107 20.19 8.46 -8.12
CA TYR A 107 19.98 8.40 -6.67
C TYR A 107 20.90 9.35 -5.88
N SER A 108 22.05 9.74 -6.42
CA SER A 108 22.95 10.67 -5.73
C SER A 108 22.34 12.05 -5.68
N ALA A 109 21.90 12.55 -6.83
CA ALA A 109 21.29 13.85 -6.95
C ALA A 109 20.02 13.91 -6.10
N GLY A 110 19.18 12.87 -6.14
CA GLY A 110 17.99 12.78 -5.30
C GLY A 110 18.29 12.78 -3.80
N TRP A 111 19.29 12.01 -3.36
CA TRP A 111 19.70 12.02 -1.96
C TRP A 111 20.23 13.38 -1.51
N ASP A 112 21.04 14.03 -2.35
CA ASP A 112 21.55 15.37 -2.06
C ASP A 112 20.41 16.40 -2.01
N HIS A 113 19.39 16.25 -2.87
CA HIS A 113 18.18 17.07 -2.87
C HIS A 113 17.42 16.93 -1.55
N VAL A 114 16.99 15.72 -1.18
CA VAL A 114 16.26 15.44 0.07
C VAL A 114 17.03 15.94 1.28
N ARG A 115 18.32 15.61 1.35
CA ARG A 115 19.19 16.03 2.44
C ARG A 115 19.31 17.55 2.52
N SER A 116 19.42 18.22 1.38
CA SER A 116 19.51 19.68 1.33
C SER A 116 18.21 20.32 1.79
N SER A 117 17.06 19.83 1.33
CA SER A 117 15.73 20.32 1.74
C SER A 117 15.50 20.19 3.24
N LEU A 118 15.85 19.05 3.84
CA LEU A 118 15.69 18.83 5.28
C LEU A 118 16.69 19.60 6.15
N ARG A 119 17.90 19.88 5.67
CA ARG A 119 18.93 20.60 6.45
C ARG A 119 18.81 22.12 6.37
N HIS A 120 18.24 22.63 5.29
CA HIS A 120 18.15 24.06 5.01
C HIS A 120 16.68 24.49 4.90
N GLN A 121 15.84 24.06 5.85
CA GLN A 121 14.39 24.27 5.80
C GLN A 121 14.01 25.75 5.66
N SER A 122 14.71 26.65 6.37
CA SER A 122 14.47 28.10 6.26
C SER A 122 14.66 28.61 4.83
N ASP A 123 15.70 28.11 4.14
CA ASP A 123 15.99 28.49 2.76
C ASP A 123 14.90 27.93 1.83
N VAL A 124 14.43 26.70 2.07
CA VAL A 124 13.32 26.09 1.33
C VAL A 124 12.04 26.92 1.45
N PHE A 125 11.68 27.35 2.67
CA PHE A 125 10.51 28.21 2.89
C PHE A 125 10.66 29.56 2.17
N GLU A 126 11.83 30.19 2.25
CA GLU A 126 12.08 31.49 1.59
C GLU A 126 12.04 31.37 0.06
N GLU A 127 12.69 30.34 -0.50
CA GLU A 127 12.66 30.02 -1.93
C GLU A 127 11.25 29.73 -2.45
N SER A 128 10.35 29.26 -1.57
CA SER A 128 8.95 28.94 -1.87
C SER A 128 7.98 30.11 -1.65
N GLY A 129 8.48 31.35 -1.59
CA GLY A 129 7.65 32.56 -1.39
C GLY A 129 7.43 32.94 0.07
N GLY A 130 8.17 32.32 0.99
CA GLY A 130 8.10 32.55 2.43
C GLY A 130 7.20 31.55 3.16
N THR A 131 7.22 31.62 4.50
CA THR A 131 6.51 30.67 5.37
C THR A 131 5.00 30.62 5.10
N GLN A 132 4.34 31.76 4.92
CA GLN A 132 2.88 31.79 4.74
C GLN A 132 2.47 31.13 3.42
N GLU A 133 3.13 31.47 2.31
CA GLU A 133 2.86 30.88 1.00
C GLU A 133 3.07 29.36 1.03
N SER A 134 4.14 28.91 1.68
CA SER A 134 4.41 27.48 1.84
C SER A 134 3.35 26.75 2.67
N LEU A 135 2.87 27.38 3.75
CA LEU A 135 1.77 26.84 4.56
C LEU A 135 0.46 26.76 3.76
N ASP A 136 0.14 27.80 3.01
CA ASP A 136 -1.07 27.84 2.18
C ASP A 136 -1.02 26.80 1.05
N LYS A 137 0.17 26.56 0.49
CA LYS A 137 0.40 25.59 -0.58
C LYS A 137 0.28 24.13 -0.13
N GLU A 138 0.98 23.77 0.94
CA GLU A 138 1.17 22.36 1.31
C GLU A 138 0.39 21.92 2.56
N PHE A 139 0.14 22.84 3.51
CA PHE A 139 -0.33 22.47 4.85
C PHE A 139 -1.78 22.84 5.12
N ILE A 140 -2.32 23.88 4.48
CA ILE A 140 -3.68 24.38 4.75
C ILE A 140 -4.59 24.01 3.58
N PRO A 141 -5.59 23.12 3.80
CA PRO A 141 -6.50 22.71 2.76
C PRO A 141 -7.20 23.91 2.09
N PHE A 142 -7.19 23.91 0.75
CA PHE A 142 -7.84 24.89 -0.11
C PHE A 142 -7.30 26.34 -0.02
N ALA A 143 -6.22 26.59 0.72
CA ALA A 143 -5.63 27.93 0.82
C ALA A 143 -4.86 28.34 -0.45
N HIS A 144 -4.40 27.36 -1.25
CA HIS A 144 -3.69 27.58 -2.51
C HIS A 144 -4.28 26.72 -3.65
N PRO A 145 -4.28 27.20 -4.91
CA PRO A 145 -4.88 26.49 -6.05
C PRO A 145 -4.13 25.24 -6.54
N SER A 146 -2.92 24.96 -6.04
CA SER A 146 -2.12 23.80 -6.46
C SER A 146 -2.75 22.45 -6.09
N GLY A 147 -3.52 22.40 -5.01
CA GLY A 147 -4.05 21.15 -4.45
C GLY A 147 -2.99 20.25 -3.82
N ALA A 148 -1.76 20.74 -3.61
CA ALA A 148 -0.64 19.96 -3.08
C ALA A 148 -0.88 19.46 -1.64
N TRP A 149 -1.74 20.15 -0.88
CA TRP A 149 -2.24 19.63 0.41
C TRP A 149 -2.94 18.26 0.29
N LEU A 150 -3.51 17.89 -0.87
CA LEU A 150 -4.27 16.64 -1.00
C LEU A 150 -3.41 15.39 -0.79
N PRO A 151 -2.31 15.17 -1.54
CA PRO A 151 -1.39 14.06 -1.27
C PRO A 151 -0.80 14.12 0.15
N ASN A 152 -0.44 15.30 0.65
CA ASN A 152 0.05 15.49 2.03
C ASN A 152 -0.89 14.90 3.11
N TYR A 153 -2.20 15.11 2.96
CA TYR A 153 -3.16 14.57 3.93
C TYR A 153 -3.51 13.10 3.67
N PHE A 154 -3.70 12.70 2.41
CA PHE A 154 -4.21 11.35 2.10
C PHE A 154 -3.11 10.30 1.97
N LEU A 155 -1.98 10.62 1.32
CA LEU A 155 -0.83 9.73 1.17
C LEU A 155 0.07 9.81 2.40
N HIS A 156 0.59 11.00 2.70
CA HIS A 156 1.62 11.12 3.74
C HIS A 156 1.05 11.02 5.17
N PHE A 157 0.00 11.76 5.52
CA PHE A 157 -0.54 11.69 6.88
C PHE A 157 -1.37 10.43 7.15
N LEU A 158 -2.45 10.26 6.39
CA LEU A 158 -3.36 9.13 6.59
C LEU A 158 -2.76 7.83 6.07
N GLY A 159 -2.16 7.86 4.88
CA GLY A 159 -1.61 6.69 4.21
C GLY A 159 -0.44 6.09 4.96
N GLU A 160 0.64 6.84 5.14
CA GLU A 160 1.85 6.35 5.84
C GLU A 160 1.63 6.13 7.33
N GLY A 161 0.73 6.92 7.95
CA GLY A 161 0.26 6.63 9.30
C GLY A 161 -0.36 5.23 9.40
N MET A 162 -1.34 4.92 8.57
CA MET A 162 -1.96 3.60 8.53
C MET A 162 -0.97 2.50 8.14
N LEU A 163 -0.13 2.75 7.14
CA LEU A 163 0.85 1.79 6.65
C LEU A 163 1.88 1.43 7.73
N SER A 164 2.35 2.41 8.51
CA SER A 164 3.25 2.17 9.64
C SER A 164 2.58 1.29 10.71
N ARG A 165 1.29 1.50 11.00
CA ARG A 165 0.55 0.64 11.93
C ARG A 165 0.35 -0.76 11.35
N LYS A 166 0.02 -0.87 10.06
CA LYS A 166 -0.13 -2.15 9.37
C LYS A 166 1.18 -2.95 9.36
N LEU A 167 2.32 -2.29 9.12
CA LEU A 167 3.65 -2.91 9.22
C LEU A 167 3.98 -3.37 10.65
N GLN A 168 3.60 -2.57 11.66
CA GLN A 168 3.77 -2.99 13.06
C GLN A 168 2.98 -4.28 13.33
N GLU A 169 1.73 -4.36 12.87
CA GLU A 169 0.89 -5.56 13.00
C GLU A 169 1.45 -6.76 12.23
N TYR A 170 2.01 -6.53 11.04
CA TYR A 170 2.74 -7.54 10.28
C TYR A 170 3.93 -8.10 11.06
N TYR A 171 4.78 -7.24 11.62
CA TYR A 171 5.94 -7.67 12.40
C TYR A 171 5.55 -8.41 13.68
N LEU A 172 4.48 -8.00 14.35
CA LEU A 172 3.93 -8.72 15.49
C LEU A 172 3.46 -10.13 15.11
N ALA A 173 2.90 -10.31 13.91
CA ALA A 173 2.56 -11.62 13.38
C ALA A 173 3.80 -12.46 12.98
N GLN A 174 4.98 -11.85 12.90
CA GLN A 174 6.28 -12.53 12.73
C GLN A 174 7.01 -12.77 14.07
N ASP A 175 6.28 -12.85 15.17
CA ASP A 175 6.79 -13.09 16.53
C ASP A 175 7.74 -12.01 17.09
N ASP A 176 7.80 -10.81 16.49
CA ASP A 176 8.57 -9.69 17.05
C ASP A 176 7.96 -9.18 18.36
N SER A 177 8.80 -8.67 19.26
CA SER A 177 8.29 -7.91 20.41
C SER A 177 7.63 -6.60 19.96
N ILE A 178 6.74 -6.04 20.79
CA ILE A 178 6.04 -4.77 20.50
C ILE A 178 7.02 -3.64 20.15
N MET A 179 8.16 -3.55 20.83
CA MET A 179 9.13 -2.49 20.57
C MET A 179 9.89 -2.72 19.26
N GLU A 180 10.29 -3.96 18.98
CA GLU A 180 10.92 -4.32 17.71
C GLU A 180 9.98 -4.04 16.55
N ALA A 181 8.74 -4.53 16.61
CA ALA A 181 7.73 -4.31 15.58
C ALA A 181 7.51 -2.82 15.27
N LYS A 182 7.44 -1.97 16.31
CA LYS A 182 7.32 -0.51 16.14
C LYS A 182 8.53 0.10 15.45
N ILE A 183 9.74 -0.23 15.89
CA ILE A 183 10.96 0.31 15.31
C ILE A 183 11.10 -0.13 13.85
N LYS A 184 10.89 -1.42 13.56
CA LYS A 184 10.98 -1.96 12.19
C LYS A 184 9.93 -1.33 11.28
N ALA A 185 8.70 -1.14 11.77
CA ALA A 185 7.64 -0.47 11.02
C ALA A 185 8.00 0.97 10.67
N ILE A 186 8.46 1.76 11.65
CA ILE A 186 8.91 3.15 11.44
C ILE A 186 10.06 3.19 10.43
N LEU A 187 11.07 2.34 10.60
CA LEU A 187 12.23 2.31 9.70
C LEU A 187 11.85 1.93 8.27
N THR A 188 10.97 0.93 8.10
CA THR A 188 10.50 0.51 6.77
C THR A 188 9.71 1.62 6.08
N THR A 189 8.78 2.24 6.80
CA THR A 189 7.95 3.35 6.32
C THR A 189 8.83 4.53 5.88
N LEU A 190 9.74 4.98 6.76
CA LEU A 190 10.66 6.07 6.45
C LEU A 190 11.63 5.74 5.31
N ALA A 191 12.11 4.50 5.23
CA ALA A 191 12.99 4.07 4.14
C ALA A 191 12.24 4.06 2.80
N ALA A 192 11.00 3.59 2.77
CA ALA A 192 10.18 3.62 1.56
C ALA A 192 9.95 5.06 1.10
N GLN A 193 9.41 5.90 1.97
CA GLN A 193 9.14 7.31 1.69
C GLN A 193 10.38 8.10 1.27
N THR A 194 11.49 7.98 2.01
CA THR A 194 12.74 8.63 1.61
C THR A 194 13.24 8.16 0.26
N THR A 195 13.02 6.88 -0.10
CA THR A 195 13.39 6.42 -1.44
C THR A 195 12.50 7.03 -2.50
N ASN A 196 11.19 7.19 -2.24
CA ASN A 196 10.29 7.89 -3.16
C ASN A 196 10.84 9.28 -3.48
N GLU A 197 11.14 10.07 -2.45
CA GLU A 197 11.71 11.42 -2.62
C GLU A 197 13.03 11.44 -3.39
N VAL A 198 13.87 10.42 -3.19
CA VAL A 198 15.13 10.28 -3.93
C VAL A 198 14.88 10.02 -5.42
N VAL A 199 13.89 9.20 -5.76
CA VAL A 199 13.62 8.89 -7.17
C VAL A 199 12.72 9.92 -7.86
N GLU A 200 12.01 10.74 -7.09
CA GLU A 200 11.17 11.84 -7.58
C GLU A 200 11.95 13.12 -7.92
N HIS A 201 13.24 13.20 -7.57
CA HIS A 201 14.08 14.39 -7.78
C HIS A 201 14.21 14.87 -9.24
N GLU A 202 13.81 14.05 -10.21
CA GLU A 202 13.78 14.41 -11.63
C GLU A 202 12.67 15.41 -11.97
N LEU A 203 11.71 15.61 -11.06
CA LEU A 203 10.72 16.67 -11.15
C LEU A 203 11.38 18.05 -10.86
N PRO A 204 10.81 19.16 -11.37
CA PRO A 204 11.48 20.46 -11.34
C PRO A 204 11.96 20.92 -9.95
N TRP A 205 13.21 21.40 -9.91
CA TRP A 205 13.99 21.80 -8.72
C TRP A 205 13.31 22.76 -7.72
N GLU A 206 12.33 23.54 -8.16
CA GLU A 206 11.56 24.50 -7.35
C GLU A 206 10.57 23.82 -6.38
N GLN A 207 10.65 22.48 -6.26
CA GLN A 207 9.82 21.63 -5.40
C GLN A 207 10.53 21.16 -4.12
N ARG A 208 11.63 21.81 -3.67
CA ARG A 208 12.27 21.46 -2.39
C ARG A 208 11.34 21.49 -1.18
N LEU A 209 10.21 22.19 -1.30
CA LEU A 209 9.16 22.24 -0.28
C LEU A 209 8.42 20.90 -0.13
N ASP A 210 8.31 20.12 -1.21
CA ASP A 210 7.55 18.86 -1.28
C ASP A 210 8.17 17.80 -0.36
N PRO A 211 9.47 17.42 -0.47
CA PRO A 211 10.09 16.48 0.48
C PRO A 211 10.06 16.95 1.94
N LEU A 212 9.99 18.27 2.17
CA LEU A 212 9.89 18.84 3.51
C LEU A 212 8.47 18.68 4.07
N ALA A 213 7.44 18.96 3.27
CA ALA A 213 6.05 18.76 3.65
C ALA A 213 5.76 17.28 3.92
N ASP A 214 6.17 16.39 3.01
CA ASP A 214 5.99 14.95 3.12
C ASP A 214 6.64 14.40 4.39
N PHE A 215 7.85 14.84 4.71
CA PHE A 215 8.51 14.48 5.96
C PHE A 215 7.67 14.83 7.19
N TYR A 216 7.09 16.02 7.26
CA TYR A 216 6.26 16.43 8.39
C TYR A 216 4.96 15.63 8.48
N PHE A 217 4.27 15.43 7.35
CA PHE A 217 3.02 14.69 7.32
C PHE A 217 3.22 13.20 7.60
N ASN A 218 4.27 12.58 7.07
CA ASN A 218 4.67 11.21 7.38
C ASN A 218 4.94 11.02 8.88
N VAL A 219 5.73 11.90 9.49
CA VAL A 219 6.03 11.82 10.93
C VAL A 219 4.76 12.03 11.76
N ALA A 220 3.92 13.00 11.40
CA ALA A 220 2.67 13.25 12.09
C ALA A 220 1.71 12.05 11.97
N GLY A 221 1.63 11.41 10.81
CA GLY A 221 0.83 10.22 10.54
C GLY A 221 1.29 9.03 11.38
N ILE A 222 2.59 8.72 11.35
CA ILE A 222 3.20 7.67 12.16
C ILE A 222 2.89 7.87 13.65
N ILE A 223 3.03 9.11 14.15
CA ILE A 223 2.69 9.43 15.54
C ILE A 223 1.20 9.22 15.80
N ALA A 224 0.32 9.72 14.94
CA ALA A 224 -1.12 9.61 15.13
C ALA A 224 -1.59 8.15 15.18
N PHE A 225 -1.13 7.31 14.25
CA PHE A 225 -1.51 5.89 14.18
C PHE A 225 -0.78 4.99 15.19
N SER A 226 0.21 5.53 15.91
CA SER A 226 0.78 4.85 17.08
C SER A 226 -0.21 4.77 18.26
N PHE A 227 -1.28 5.58 18.24
CA PHE A 227 -2.36 5.55 19.22
C PHE A 227 -3.50 4.65 18.75
N ASP A 228 -3.84 3.65 19.57
CA ASP A 228 -4.91 2.68 19.27
C ASP A 228 -6.28 3.34 19.03
N GLY A 229 -6.56 4.50 19.64
CA GLY A 229 -7.81 5.24 19.40
C GLY A 229 -7.94 5.77 17.97
N VAL A 230 -6.83 6.22 17.36
CA VAL A 230 -6.80 6.68 15.97
C VAL A 230 -6.87 5.49 15.03
N ALA A 231 -6.03 4.47 15.26
CA ALA A 231 -6.02 3.25 14.47
C ALA A 231 -7.39 2.55 14.50
N GLY A 232 -8.04 2.48 15.66
CA GLY A 232 -9.36 1.92 15.84
C GLY A 232 -10.46 2.70 15.11
N LEU A 233 -10.46 4.03 15.21
CA LEU A 233 -11.43 4.89 14.51
C LEU A 233 -11.36 4.71 12.99
N LEU A 234 -10.15 4.56 12.47
CA LEU A 234 -9.89 4.44 11.03
C LEU A 234 -9.74 2.99 10.56
N SER A 235 -10.03 2.00 11.41
CA SER A 235 -9.75 0.59 11.11
C SER A 235 -10.60 0.03 9.96
N ASN A 236 -10.18 -1.14 9.48
CA ASN A 236 -10.93 -1.95 8.52
C ASN A 236 -12.38 -2.22 8.96
N GLU A 237 -12.61 -2.32 10.26
CA GLU A 237 -13.92 -2.59 10.85
C GLU A 237 -14.86 -1.37 10.80
N HIS A 238 -14.33 -0.16 10.99
CA HIS A 238 -15.14 1.06 11.10
C HIS A 238 -15.36 1.76 9.76
N VAL A 239 -14.30 1.89 8.95
CA VAL A 239 -14.32 2.70 7.71
C VAL A 239 -13.69 1.99 6.51
N GLY A 240 -13.45 0.68 6.62
CA GLY A 240 -12.92 -0.14 5.52
C GLY A 240 -11.68 0.47 4.87
N TYR A 241 -10.69 0.81 5.70
CA TYR A 241 -9.48 1.51 5.25
C TYR A 241 -8.36 0.54 4.89
N TYR A 242 -8.14 0.33 3.59
CA TYR A 242 -7.19 -0.66 3.08
C TYR A 242 -6.02 -0.01 2.35
N TYR A 243 -4.87 -0.68 2.44
CA TYR A 243 -3.72 -0.44 1.56
C TYR A 243 -3.75 -1.47 0.43
N TRP A 244 -3.83 -0.99 -0.80
CA TRP A 244 -3.84 -1.77 -2.03
C TRP A 244 -2.56 -1.53 -2.82
N PRO A 245 -1.48 -2.29 -2.54
CA PRO A 245 -0.25 -2.18 -3.30
C PRO A 245 -0.46 -2.64 -4.74
N GLY A 246 0.34 -2.10 -5.65
CA GLY A 246 0.48 -2.66 -6.99
C GLY A 246 1.20 -4.01 -6.97
N GLN A 247 1.35 -4.60 -8.16
CA GLN A 247 2.12 -5.83 -8.32
C GLN A 247 3.40 -5.49 -9.05
N ALA A 248 4.46 -5.22 -8.29
CA ALA A 248 5.71 -4.71 -8.80
C ALA A 248 6.33 -5.60 -9.89
N ILE A 249 6.60 -5.04 -11.06
CA ILE A 249 7.26 -5.78 -12.16
C ILE A 249 8.53 -5.08 -12.59
N ILE A 250 9.59 -5.86 -12.79
CA ILE A 250 10.83 -5.45 -13.44
C ILE A 250 10.82 -6.03 -14.86
N ASP A 251 10.98 -5.17 -15.85
CA ASP A 251 11.16 -5.57 -17.24
C ASP A 251 12.51 -6.27 -17.39
N VAL A 252 12.49 -7.48 -17.95
CA VAL A 252 13.70 -8.27 -18.21
C VAL A 252 14.53 -7.74 -19.37
N GLN A 253 14.00 -6.83 -20.19
CA GLN A 253 14.70 -6.28 -21.35
C GLN A 253 15.61 -5.10 -21.00
N ASP A 254 15.09 -4.16 -20.22
CA ASP A 254 15.74 -2.87 -19.95
C ASP A 254 15.85 -2.55 -18.46
N GLY A 255 15.40 -3.43 -17.55
CA GLY A 255 15.48 -3.21 -16.10
C GLY A 255 14.50 -2.17 -15.57
N ALA A 256 13.54 -1.73 -16.39
CA ALA A 256 12.51 -0.79 -15.98
C ALA A 256 11.56 -1.37 -14.93
N ILE A 257 11.15 -0.55 -13.98
CA ILE A 257 10.12 -0.90 -13.02
C ILE A 257 8.74 -0.38 -13.49
N PHE A 258 7.69 -1.19 -13.30
CA PHE A 258 6.31 -0.79 -13.61
C PHE A 258 5.28 -1.52 -12.74
N ASN A 259 4.02 -1.08 -12.82
CA ASN A 259 2.88 -1.59 -12.04
C ASN A 259 3.05 -1.50 -10.51
N GLN A 260 3.88 -0.56 -10.05
CA GLN A 260 3.92 -0.15 -8.63
C GLN A 260 2.65 0.61 -8.30
N ALA A 261 2.12 0.50 -7.09
CA ALA A 261 1.02 1.38 -6.69
C ALA A 261 1.02 1.61 -5.19
N GLU A 262 0.85 2.87 -4.81
CA GLU A 262 0.57 3.30 -3.46
C GLU A 262 -0.88 3.77 -3.44
N GLN A 263 -1.79 2.88 -3.08
CA GLN A 263 -3.23 3.18 -3.06
C GLN A 263 -3.82 2.93 -1.68
N TYR A 264 -4.54 3.95 -1.23
CA TYR A 264 -5.28 3.96 0.01
C TYR A 264 -6.76 4.02 -0.31
N TYR A 265 -7.46 2.97 0.08
CA TYR A 265 -8.87 2.79 -0.22
C TYR A 265 -9.70 2.92 1.05
N PHE A 266 -10.79 3.68 0.97
CA PHE A 266 -11.74 3.88 2.06
C PHE A 266 -13.12 3.47 1.57
N ARG A 267 -13.88 2.74 2.40
CA ARG A 267 -15.32 2.55 2.18
C ARG A 267 -16.13 2.81 3.42
N SER A 268 -17.13 3.68 3.30
CA SER A 268 -17.97 4.05 4.41
C SER A 268 -19.42 3.69 4.20
N ARG A 269 -20.04 3.20 5.28
CA ARG A 269 -21.49 3.03 5.41
C ARG A 269 -22.21 4.34 5.76
N PHE A 270 -21.50 5.43 6.02
CA PHE A 270 -22.12 6.70 6.39
C PHE A 270 -22.97 7.24 5.24
N GLY A 271 -24.28 7.36 5.46
CA GLY A 271 -25.23 7.99 4.53
C GLY A 271 -25.89 7.06 3.51
N PHE A 272 -25.57 5.77 3.51
CA PHE A 272 -26.16 4.76 2.62
C PHE A 272 -26.64 3.53 3.42
N ASP A 273 -27.46 2.68 2.79
CA ASP A 273 -27.83 1.39 3.39
C ASP A 273 -26.63 0.43 3.44
N THR A 274 -26.77 -0.73 4.08
CA THR A 274 -25.68 -1.71 4.15
C THR A 274 -25.28 -2.29 2.78
N GLN A 275 -26.09 -2.07 1.73
CA GLN A 275 -25.91 -2.67 0.40
C GLN A 275 -25.13 -1.76 -0.56
N THR A 276 -24.99 -0.47 -0.26
CA THR A 276 -24.17 0.46 -1.05
C THR A 276 -23.30 1.29 -0.11
N GLN A 277 -22.01 1.41 -0.40
CA GLN A 277 -21.07 2.17 0.42
C GLN A 277 -20.38 3.22 -0.43
N LEU A 278 -20.15 4.41 0.14
CA LEU A 278 -19.30 5.40 -0.50
C LEU A 278 -17.87 4.88 -0.51
N ALA A 279 -17.20 4.90 -1.65
CA ALA A 279 -15.82 4.49 -1.82
C ALA A 279 -14.95 5.67 -2.23
N ILE A 280 -13.76 5.78 -1.64
CA ILE A 280 -12.74 6.77 -2.00
C ILE A 280 -11.43 6.02 -2.18
N ILE A 281 -10.70 6.35 -3.24
CA ILE A 281 -9.34 5.87 -3.43
C ILE A 281 -8.45 7.08 -3.57
N ALA A 282 -7.29 7.05 -2.92
CA ALA A 282 -6.30 8.10 -2.98
C ALA A 282 -4.92 7.48 -3.19
N GLY A 283 -4.12 8.14 -4.03
CA GLY A 283 -2.75 7.77 -4.32
C GLY A 283 -2.48 7.51 -5.79
N MET A 284 -1.48 6.68 -6.07
CA MET A 284 -0.98 6.42 -7.42
C MET A 284 -1.08 4.94 -7.79
N PRO A 285 -1.62 4.62 -8.98
CA PRO A 285 -2.01 5.56 -10.04
C PRO A 285 -3.40 6.22 -9.87
N ALA A 286 -4.20 5.78 -8.91
CA ALA A 286 -5.62 6.11 -8.86
C ALA A 286 -6.00 6.98 -7.67
N THR A 287 -6.61 8.12 -7.95
CA THR A 287 -7.33 8.96 -6.99
C THR A 287 -8.74 9.20 -7.52
N GLY A 288 -9.77 8.97 -6.71
CA GLY A 288 -11.15 9.04 -7.18
C GLY A 288 -12.19 8.70 -6.14
N LEU A 289 -13.44 8.68 -6.60
CA LEU A 289 -14.62 8.41 -5.80
C LEU A 289 -15.56 7.44 -6.51
N GLY A 290 -16.32 6.68 -5.74
CA GLY A 290 -17.16 5.63 -6.29
C GLY A 290 -18.11 5.04 -5.28
N LEU A 291 -18.64 3.88 -5.65
CA LEU A 291 -19.54 3.10 -4.82
C LEU A 291 -19.00 1.68 -4.70
N ALA A 292 -19.16 1.08 -3.52
CA ALA A 292 -18.86 -0.31 -3.25
C ALA A 292 -20.13 -1.09 -2.90
N PHE A 293 -20.21 -2.30 -3.44
CA PHE A 293 -21.36 -3.18 -3.33
C PHE A 293 -20.90 -4.53 -2.78
N PRO A 294 -21.52 -5.06 -1.71
CA PRO A 294 -21.23 -6.40 -1.26
C PRO A 294 -21.73 -7.42 -2.29
N LEU A 295 -20.93 -8.45 -2.53
CA LEU A 295 -21.21 -9.54 -3.47
C LEU A 295 -21.78 -10.78 -2.76
N ASP A 296 -21.71 -10.81 -1.43
CA ASP A 296 -22.25 -11.89 -0.60
C ASP A 296 -23.05 -11.36 0.59
N GLU A 297 -23.86 -12.23 1.19
CA GLU A 297 -24.69 -11.89 2.36
C GLU A 297 -23.85 -11.59 3.61
N LEU A 298 -22.60 -12.04 3.63
CA LEU A 298 -21.69 -11.91 4.76
C LEU A 298 -20.84 -10.63 4.68
N ASN A 299 -21.01 -9.82 3.63
CA ASN A 299 -20.19 -8.65 3.32
C ASN A 299 -18.68 -8.96 3.40
N ARG A 300 -18.25 -10.11 2.89
CA ARG A 300 -16.83 -10.46 2.77
C ARG A 300 -16.30 -10.00 1.44
N ASP A 301 -17.02 -10.27 0.37
CA ASP A 301 -16.62 -9.90 -0.99
C ASP A 301 -17.30 -8.61 -1.41
N HIS A 302 -16.58 -7.70 -2.05
CA HIS A 302 -17.16 -6.46 -2.57
C HIS A 302 -16.65 -6.15 -3.97
N LEU A 303 -17.52 -5.52 -4.76
CA LEU A 303 -17.18 -4.89 -6.03
C LEU A 303 -17.31 -3.38 -5.86
N SER A 304 -16.26 -2.65 -6.19
CA SER A 304 -16.23 -1.19 -6.17
C SER A 304 -16.12 -0.64 -7.58
N ILE A 305 -16.94 0.34 -7.92
CA ILE A 305 -16.96 1.04 -9.21
C ILE A 305 -16.63 2.49 -8.95
N MET A 306 -15.56 3.00 -9.57
CA MET A 306 -15.01 4.32 -9.26
C MET A 306 -14.81 5.15 -10.52
N LEU A 307 -15.10 6.44 -10.42
CA LEU A 307 -14.58 7.44 -11.33
C LEU A 307 -13.30 7.99 -10.70
N ALA A 308 -12.18 7.75 -11.37
CA ALA A 308 -10.87 8.00 -10.80
C ALA A 308 -9.89 8.49 -11.86
N THR A 309 -8.68 8.77 -11.40
CA THR A 309 -7.52 8.93 -12.26
C THR A 309 -6.84 7.58 -12.49
N ASP A 310 -5.95 7.56 -13.47
CA ASP A 310 -4.94 6.52 -13.70
C ASP A 310 -3.68 7.21 -14.23
N VAL A 311 -2.56 6.51 -14.29
CA VAL A 311 -1.30 7.07 -14.80
C VAL A 311 -0.95 6.40 -16.13
N PRO A 312 -0.64 7.18 -17.18
CA PRO A 312 -0.18 6.63 -18.45
C PRO A 312 1.12 5.83 -18.28
N VAL A 313 1.16 4.61 -18.83
CA VAL A 313 2.41 3.85 -18.92
C VAL A 313 3.11 4.20 -20.22
N SER A 314 4.20 4.96 -20.13
CA SER A 314 4.95 5.42 -21.30
C SER A 314 5.78 4.29 -21.94
N HIS A 315 6.07 4.41 -23.24
CA HIS A 315 7.00 3.51 -23.93
C HIS A 315 8.41 3.58 -23.33
N PRO A 316 9.19 2.49 -23.42
CA PRO A 316 10.61 2.54 -23.08
C PRO A 316 11.32 3.65 -23.86
N HIS A 317 12.03 4.53 -23.13
CA HIS A 317 12.84 5.63 -23.69
C HIS A 317 12.07 6.78 -24.35
N GLU A 318 10.75 6.84 -24.22
CA GLU A 318 9.96 7.97 -24.69
C GLU A 318 9.55 8.86 -23.51
N LYS A 319 10.04 10.10 -23.51
CA LYS A 319 9.49 11.14 -22.63
C LYS A 319 8.29 11.76 -23.32
N VAL A 320 7.13 11.64 -22.69
CA VAL A 320 5.93 12.33 -23.16
C VAL A 320 6.04 13.79 -22.71
N GLU A 321 6.40 14.70 -23.62
CA GLU A 321 6.55 16.15 -23.32
C GLU A 321 5.29 16.76 -22.67
N ALA A 322 4.10 16.22 -22.98
CA ALA A 322 2.84 16.64 -22.36
C ALA A 322 2.76 16.35 -20.85
N LEU A 323 3.68 15.56 -20.29
CA LEU A 323 3.76 15.22 -18.86
C LEU A 323 4.72 16.12 -18.05
N GLU A 324 5.33 17.14 -18.67
CA GLU A 324 6.21 18.05 -17.94
C GLU A 324 5.42 18.97 -16.98
N ARG A 325 5.67 18.78 -15.68
CA ARG A 325 5.06 19.59 -14.61
C ARG A 325 5.65 21.00 -14.64
N ARG A 326 4.79 22.02 -14.68
CA ARG A 326 5.20 23.42 -14.52
C ARG A 326 5.48 23.75 -13.05
N THR A 327 6.23 24.82 -12.81
CA THR A 327 6.65 25.19 -11.45
C THR A 327 5.54 25.87 -10.65
N ASN A 328 4.71 26.68 -11.31
CA ASN A 328 3.45 27.19 -10.77
C ASN A 328 2.29 26.42 -11.39
N PHE A 329 1.95 25.28 -10.79
CA PHE A 329 0.83 24.47 -11.24
C PHE A 329 -0.41 24.70 -10.39
N THR A 330 -1.56 24.58 -11.03
CA THR A 330 -2.87 24.46 -10.43
C THR A 330 -3.26 22.98 -10.33
N ALA A 331 -4.21 22.66 -9.45
CA ALA A 331 -4.76 21.30 -9.35
C ALA A 331 -5.35 20.82 -10.69
N SER A 332 -5.92 21.73 -11.50
CA SER A 332 -6.42 21.40 -12.84
C SER A 332 -5.30 21.02 -13.80
N GLU A 333 -4.17 21.73 -13.79
CA GLU A 333 -3.03 21.39 -14.65
C GLU A 333 -2.42 20.03 -14.28
N ILE A 334 -2.41 19.67 -12.99
CA ILE A 334 -2.00 18.33 -12.56
C ILE A 334 -3.02 17.29 -13.01
N ALA A 335 -4.32 17.55 -12.87
CA ALA A 335 -5.36 16.62 -13.30
C ALA A 335 -5.28 16.30 -14.80
N ASP A 336 -4.80 17.24 -15.63
CA ASP A 336 -4.60 17.05 -17.07
C ASP A 336 -3.43 16.09 -17.40
N LEU A 337 -2.53 15.83 -16.43
CA LEU A 337 -1.43 14.85 -16.59
C LEU A 337 -1.88 13.41 -16.34
N TYR A 338 -3.03 13.22 -15.70
CA TYR A 338 -3.55 11.90 -15.35
C TYR A 338 -4.61 11.46 -16.34
N ASN A 339 -4.65 10.15 -16.56
CA ASN A 339 -5.72 9.53 -17.30
C ASN A 339 -7.04 9.65 -16.52
N ARG A 340 -8.13 10.05 -17.17
CA ARG A 340 -9.48 9.86 -16.62
C ARG A 340 -9.89 8.41 -16.80
N SER A 341 -10.36 7.77 -15.73
CA SER A 341 -10.63 6.33 -15.73
C SER A 341 -11.93 5.94 -15.03
N VAL A 342 -12.50 4.83 -15.50
CA VAL A 342 -13.49 4.04 -14.76
C VAL A 342 -12.76 2.82 -14.22
N ASN A 343 -12.69 2.72 -12.89
CA ASN A 343 -12.00 1.64 -12.22
C ASN A 343 -13.00 0.68 -11.55
N LEU A 344 -12.75 -0.61 -11.71
CA LEU A 344 -13.43 -1.69 -11.01
C LEU A 344 -12.44 -2.35 -10.06
N TYR A 345 -12.83 -2.56 -8.80
CA TYR A 345 -12.02 -3.25 -7.81
C TYR A 345 -12.84 -4.38 -7.19
N TRP A 346 -12.27 -5.56 -7.10
CA TRP A 346 -12.86 -6.69 -6.39
C TRP A 346 -11.98 -7.05 -5.20
N ASP A 347 -12.49 -6.86 -3.98
CA ASP A 347 -11.81 -7.26 -2.75
C ASP A 347 -12.57 -8.34 -1.99
N ARG A 348 -11.81 -9.10 -1.19
CA ARG A 348 -12.32 -10.01 -0.18
C ARG A 348 -11.74 -9.61 1.16
N LYS A 349 -12.60 -9.23 2.09
CA LYS A 349 -12.24 -8.73 3.44
C LYS A 349 -11.15 -7.65 3.39
N GLY A 350 -11.19 -6.79 2.37
CA GLY A 350 -10.23 -5.71 2.19
C GLY A 350 -8.93 -6.07 1.46
N SER A 351 -8.63 -7.35 1.21
CA SER A 351 -7.52 -7.74 0.34
C SER A 351 -7.98 -7.73 -1.12
N LEU A 352 -7.29 -6.97 -1.96
CA LEU A 352 -7.66 -6.79 -3.36
C LEU A 352 -7.39 -8.09 -4.12
N LEU A 353 -8.41 -8.64 -4.77
CA LEU A 353 -8.33 -9.87 -5.58
C LEU A 353 -8.09 -9.55 -7.05
N GLY A 354 -8.66 -8.45 -7.54
CA GLY A 354 -8.39 -7.96 -8.87
C GLY A 354 -8.87 -6.53 -9.09
N SER A 355 -8.29 -5.87 -10.09
CA SER A 355 -8.69 -4.54 -10.51
C SER A 355 -8.68 -4.41 -12.03
N LEU A 356 -9.56 -3.55 -12.54
CA LEU A 356 -9.65 -3.18 -13.95
C LEU A 356 -9.74 -1.66 -14.05
N ALA A 357 -8.84 -1.01 -14.79
CA ALA A 357 -8.94 0.41 -15.11
C ALA A 357 -9.20 0.58 -16.61
N LEU A 358 -10.24 1.34 -16.93
CA LEU A 358 -10.58 1.77 -18.29
C LEU A 358 -10.33 3.28 -18.41
N SER A 359 -9.15 3.61 -18.89
CA SER A 359 -8.64 4.97 -19.05
C SER A 359 -8.88 5.46 -20.48
N TYR A 360 -9.27 6.73 -20.67
CA TYR A 360 -9.71 7.23 -21.99
C TYR A 360 -9.23 8.63 -22.40
N GLU A 361 -8.55 9.38 -21.53
CA GLU A 361 -8.04 10.72 -21.83
C GLU A 361 -6.87 11.02 -20.90
N PRO A 362 -5.66 11.37 -21.40
CA PRO A 362 -5.33 11.73 -22.78
C PRO A 362 -5.38 10.60 -23.82
N PHE A 363 -5.27 9.33 -23.44
CA PHE A 363 -5.35 8.20 -24.38
C PHE A 363 -6.02 6.96 -23.78
N ALA A 364 -6.44 6.04 -24.66
CA ALA A 364 -7.07 4.81 -24.24
C ALA A 364 -6.05 3.82 -23.63
N GLN A 365 -6.31 3.39 -22.39
CA GLN A 365 -5.52 2.39 -21.69
C GLN A 365 -6.43 1.45 -20.89
N LEU A 366 -6.17 0.15 -21.01
CA LEU A 366 -6.79 -0.91 -20.23
C LEU A 366 -5.73 -1.48 -19.30
N SER A 367 -5.93 -1.38 -17.98
CA SER A 367 -5.07 -2.02 -16.97
C SER A 367 -5.84 -3.09 -16.23
N LEU A 368 -5.28 -4.29 -16.12
CA LEU A 368 -5.85 -5.43 -15.42
C LEU A 368 -4.82 -5.97 -14.42
N ASN A 369 -5.21 -6.07 -13.15
CA ASN A 369 -4.45 -6.79 -12.12
C ASN A 369 -5.30 -7.93 -11.56
N LEU A 370 -4.66 -9.08 -11.37
CA LEU A 370 -5.21 -10.25 -10.68
C LEU A 370 -4.19 -10.65 -9.62
N TYR A 371 -4.55 -10.50 -8.36
CA TYR A 371 -3.63 -10.77 -7.26
C TYR A 371 -3.53 -12.27 -6.97
N PRO A 372 -2.44 -12.72 -6.32
CA PRO A 372 -2.21 -14.14 -6.09
C PRO A 372 -3.37 -14.82 -5.37
N MET A 373 -3.84 -15.90 -5.97
CA MET A 373 -4.83 -16.80 -5.38
C MET A 373 -4.42 -18.26 -5.64
N ARG A 374 -4.72 -19.15 -4.69
CA ARG A 374 -4.52 -20.58 -4.86
C ARG A 374 -5.63 -21.18 -5.72
N TYR A 375 -5.25 -22.06 -6.64
CA TYR A 375 -6.16 -22.78 -7.52
C TYR A 375 -5.96 -24.29 -7.39
N PRO A 376 -6.59 -24.96 -6.41
CA PRO A 376 -6.28 -26.35 -6.05
C PRO A 376 -6.27 -27.34 -7.21
N ASP A 377 -7.14 -27.10 -8.20
CA ASP A 377 -7.31 -27.96 -9.38
C ASP A 377 -6.41 -27.56 -10.57
N LEU A 378 -5.60 -26.51 -10.45
CA LEU A 378 -4.73 -26.03 -11.52
C LEU A 378 -3.56 -27.00 -11.72
N SER A 379 -3.49 -27.57 -12.93
CA SER A 379 -2.35 -28.33 -13.40
C SER A 379 -1.96 -27.92 -14.81
N ILE A 380 -0.67 -27.67 -15.03
CA ILE A 380 -0.10 -27.36 -16.34
C ILE A 380 0.91 -28.44 -16.70
N ALA A 381 0.69 -29.11 -17.83
CA ALA A 381 1.56 -30.20 -18.31
C ALA A 381 1.80 -31.32 -17.25
N GLY A 382 0.81 -31.59 -16.41
CA GLY A 382 0.89 -32.60 -15.35
C GLY A 382 1.57 -32.12 -14.05
N ILE A 383 2.09 -30.89 -14.02
CA ILE A 383 2.60 -30.25 -12.80
C ILE A 383 1.40 -29.67 -12.05
N LYS A 384 1.19 -30.08 -10.79
CA LYS A 384 0.16 -29.50 -9.93
C LYS A 384 0.67 -28.17 -9.41
N LEU A 385 -0.04 -27.09 -9.74
CA LEU A 385 0.28 -25.74 -9.30
C LEU A 385 -0.68 -25.25 -8.21
N GLY A 386 -1.58 -26.11 -7.71
CA GLY A 386 -2.66 -25.66 -6.84
C GLY A 386 -2.26 -25.15 -5.46
N GLU A 387 -1.04 -25.45 -5.01
CA GLU A 387 -0.47 -24.88 -3.78
C GLU A 387 0.17 -23.49 -4.03
N LEU A 388 0.51 -23.18 -5.27
CA LEU A 388 1.05 -21.88 -5.65
C LEU A 388 -0.10 -20.90 -5.80
N ALA A 389 -0.04 -19.81 -5.03
CA ALA A 389 -0.91 -18.67 -5.29
C ALA A 389 -0.34 -17.91 -6.48
N ILE A 390 -1.11 -17.83 -7.56
CA ILE A 390 -0.69 -17.22 -8.83
C ILE A 390 -1.62 -16.06 -9.14
N GLY A 391 -1.05 -14.97 -9.61
CA GLY A 391 -1.73 -13.81 -10.15
C GLY A 391 -1.04 -13.35 -11.43
N GLY A 392 -1.42 -12.18 -11.90
CA GLY A 392 -0.76 -11.54 -13.01
C GLY A 392 -1.34 -10.18 -13.31
N TYR A 393 -0.71 -9.51 -14.25
CA TYR A 393 -1.09 -8.18 -14.67
C TYR A 393 -0.96 -8.07 -16.19
N ALA A 394 -1.78 -7.21 -16.78
CA ALA A 394 -1.68 -6.82 -18.17
C ALA A 394 -2.11 -5.36 -18.37
N ILE A 395 -1.35 -4.62 -19.17
CA ILE A 395 -1.78 -3.35 -19.77
C ILE A 395 -1.82 -3.47 -21.28
N ALA A 396 -2.90 -2.97 -21.86
CA ALA A 396 -3.00 -2.63 -23.27
C ALA A 396 -3.25 -1.12 -23.42
N ALA A 397 -2.39 -0.43 -24.16
CA ALA A 397 -2.47 1.02 -24.33
C ALA A 397 -2.35 1.42 -25.81
N GLU A 398 -3.03 2.50 -26.19
CA GLU A 398 -3.00 3.03 -27.56
C GLU A 398 -1.67 3.74 -27.87
N GLU A 399 -1.25 4.65 -27.00
CA GLU A 399 0.00 5.44 -27.15
C GLU A 399 1.06 5.06 -26.09
N GLY A 400 0.75 4.08 -25.24
CA GLY A 400 1.60 3.64 -24.14
C GLY A 400 2.18 2.24 -24.35
N ALA A 401 3.01 1.81 -23.40
CA ALA A 401 3.58 0.47 -23.45
C ALA A 401 2.55 -0.61 -23.10
N ASN A 402 2.48 -1.63 -23.94
CA ASN A 402 1.77 -2.86 -23.62
C ASN A 402 2.66 -3.68 -22.70
N SER A 403 2.13 -4.12 -21.56
CA SER A 403 2.93 -4.87 -20.61
C SER A 403 2.16 -6.03 -20.01
N ALA A 404 2.87 -7.07 -19.60
CA ALA A 404 2.29 -8.21 -18.91
C ALA A 404 3.31 -8.84 -17.94
N GLY A 405 2.80 -9.43 -16.87
CA GLY A 405 3.61 -10.16 -15.90
C GLY A 405 2.81 -11.19 -15.13
N LEU A 406 3.51 -12.16 -14.55
CA LEU A 406 2.95 -13.13 -13.62
C LEU A 406 3.41 -12.80 -12.22
N THR A 407 2.59 -13.09 -11.23
CA THR A 407 2.89 -12.79 -9.83
C THR A 407 2.60 -13.96 -8.92
N PHE A 408 3.30 -14.03 -7.80
CA PHE A 408 3.13 -15.09 -6.81
C PHE A 408 3.05 -14.51 -5.41
N SER A 409 2.39 -15.21 -4.49
CA SER A 409 2.29 -14.74 -3.08
C SER A 409 3.64 -14.70 -2.37
N PHE A 410 4.59 -15.56 -2.74
CA PHE A 410 5.87 -15.67 -2.04
C PHE A 410 6.89 -14.59 -2.44
N THR A 411 6.58 -13.73 -3.41
CA THR A 411 7.48 -12.66 -3.83
C THR A 411 6.71 -11.37 -4.14
N PRO A 412 7.18 -10.22 -3.65
CA PRO A 412 6.54 -8.94 -3.92
C PRO A 412 6.95 -8.32 -5.25
N VAL A 413 7.98 -8.86 -5.93
CA VAL A 413 8.48 -8.40 -7.22
C VAL A 413 8.60 -9.54 -8.22
N MET A 414 8.35 -9.21 -9.49
CA MET A 414 8.30 -10.19 -10.56
C MET A 414 9.01 -9.72 -11.81
N ALA A 415 9.43 -10.68 -12.62
CA ALA A 415 9.85 -10.42 -13.99
C ALA A 415 8.63 -10.29 -14.90
N GLY A 416 8.68 -9.33 -15.82
CA GLY A 416 7.67 -9.21 -16.87
C GLY A 416 8.24 -8.63 -18.14
N TYR A 417 7.33 -8.24 -19.03
CA TYR A 417 7.65 -7.76 -20.35
C TYR A 417 6.85 -6.49 -20.63
N ARG A 418 7.50 -5.47 -21.18
CA ARG A 418 6.89 -4.21 -21.61
C ARG A 418 7.34 -3.90 -23.04
N ARG A 419 6.42 -3.43 -23.89
CA ARG A 419 6.67 -3.16 -25.31
C ARG A 419 5.89 -1.97 -25.83
#